data_AF-A0A125QHY8-F1
#
_entry.id   AF-A0A125QHY8-F1
#
_cell.length_a   1.000
_cell.length_b   1.000
_cell.length_c   1.000
_cell.angle_alpha   90.00
_cell.angle_beta   90.00
_cell.angle_gamma   90.00
#
_symmetry.space_group_name_H-M   'P 1'
#
loop_
_entity.id
_entity.type
_entity.pdbx_description
1 polymer ?
#
loop_
_entity_poly.entity_id
_entity_poly.type
_entity_poly.pdbx_seq_one_letter_code
_entity_poly.pdbx_strand_id
1 'polypeptide(L)' 'MLAPAAYLGLSQAPATSGSLLMRVQGSEPDIWLNRSANLAAPSDLTDQALIAAGWQQVVAQFDAGVTRQHRH' A
#
# COMPACT_ATOMS: atom_id res chain seq x y z
N MET A 1 -10.64 20.26 -4.52
CA MET A 1 -10.00 19.09 -3.88
C MET A 1 -10.50 17.84 -4.59
N LEU A 2 -9.61 16.91 -4.97
CA LEU A 2 -10.02 15.60 -5.51
C LEU A 2 -10.69 14.80 -4.39
N ALA A 3 -11.78 14.10 -4.68
CA ALA A 3 -12.40 13.20 -3.72
C ALA A 3 -11.43 12.07 -3.36
N PRO A 4 -11.45 11.55 -2.11
CA PRO A 4 -10.62 10.40 -1.74
C PRO A 4 -10.90 9.24 -2.70
N ALA A 5 -9.87 8.78 -3.40
CA ALA A 5 -9.95 7.65 -4.30
C ALA A 5 -9.15 6.49 -3.72
N ALA A 6 -9.74 5.30 -3.76
CA ALA A 6 -9.07 4.09 -3.33
C ALA A 6 -9.27 2.98 -4.35
N TYR A 7 -8.22 2.20 -4.56
CA TYR A 7 -8.24 0.98 -5.34
C TYR A 7 -7.94 -0.20 -4.43
N LEU A 8 -8.82 -1.19 -4.41
CA LEU A 8 -8.68 -2.39 -3.58
C LEU A 8 -8.59 -3.63 -4.49
N GLY A 9 -7.49 -4.37 -4.36
CA GLY A 9 -7.29 -5.68 -4.95
C GLY A 9 -7.23 -6.74 -3.86
N LEU A 10 -8.28 -7.57 -3.77
CA LEU A 10 -8.29 -8.73 -2.87
C LEU A 10 -7.67 -9.94 -3.56
N SER A 11 -6.67 -10.56 -2.91
CA SER A 11 -6.04 -11.76 -3.45
C SER A 11 -6.93 -12.98 -3.28
N GLN A 12 -7.14 -13.73 -4.37
CA GLN A 12 -7.80 -15.04 -4.35
C GLN A 12 -6.83 -16.17 -3.96
N ALA A 13 -5.52 -15.90 -3.90
CA ALA A 13 -4.47 -16.85 -3.53
C ALA A 13 -3.51 -16.22 -2.50
N PRO A 14 -3.95 -16.07 -1.22
CA PRO A 14 -3.20 -15.37 -0.17
C PRO A 14 -1.81 -15.95 0.12
N ALA A 15 -1.62 -17.25 -0.16
CA ALA A 15 -0.34 -17.94 -0.03
C ALA A 15 0.71 -17.49 -1.04
N THR A 16 0.29 -16.97 -2.20
CA THR A 16 1.17 -16.52 -3.29
C THR A 16 1.31 -15.01 -3.31
N SER A 17 0.23 -14.28 -3.05
CA SER A 17 0.23 -12.82 -3.01
C SER A 17 -0.77 -12.30 -1.97
N GLY A 18 -0.42 -11.23 -1.27
CA GLY A 18 -1.33 -10.53 -0.37
C GLY A 18 -2.33 -9.64 -1.13
N SER A 19 -3.34 -9.18 -0.41
CA SER A 19 -4.24 -8.12 -0.86
C SER A 19 -3.55 -6.76 -0.82
N LEU A 20 -3.91 -5.88 -1.75
CA LEU A 20 -3.34 -4.55 -1.92
C LEU A 20 -4.45 -3.48 -1.88
N LEU A 21 -4.19 -2.41 -1.14
CA LEU A 21 -5.00 -1.21 -1.12
C LEU A 21 -4.11 -0.03 -1.50
N MET A 22 -4.48 0.69 -2.56
CA MET A 22 -3.87 1.97 -2.91
C MET A 22 -4.85 3.08 -2.55
N ARG A 23 -4.43 4.02 -1.72
CA ARG A 23 -5.24 5.14 -1.25
C ARG A 23 -4.60 6.44 -1.72
N VAL A 24 -5.33 7.27 -2.45
CA VAL A 24 -4.85 8.56 -2.95
C VAL A 24 -5.34 9.66 -2.02
N GLN A 25 -4.42 10.25 -1.26
CA GLN A 25 -4.68 11.41 -0.41
C GLN A 25 -3.79 12.56 -0.86
N GLY A 26 -4.36 13.57 -1.54
CA GLY A 26 -3.57 14.66 -2.11
C GLY A 26 -2.82 14.23 -3.38
N SER A 27 -1.51 14.49 -3.44
CA SER A 27 -0.68 14.27 -4.63
C SER A 27 0.04 12.92 -4.66
N GLU A 28 0.19 12.25 -3.53
CA GLU A 28 0.94 11.00 -3.42
C GLU A 28 0.03 9.85 -2.95
N PRO A 29 0.12 8.67 -3.59
CA PRO A 29 -0.62 7.51 -3.14
C PRO A 29 0.12 6.77 -2.02
N ASP A 30 -0.65 6.32 -1.02
CA ASP A 30 -0.19 5.34 -0.05
C ASP A 30 -0.52 3.93 -0.54
N ILE A 31 0.43 3.01 -0.37
CA ILE A 31 0.23 1.59 -0.65
C ILE A 31 0.15 0.82 0.67
N TRP A 32 -0.85 -0.02 0.80
CA TRP A 32 -1.09 -0.87 1.96
C TRP A 32 -1.23 -2.33 1.53
N LEU A 33 -0.70 -3.26 2.33
CA LEU A 33 -0.76 -4.69 2.09
C LEU A 33 -1.38 -5.44 3.27
N ASN A 34 -2.09 -6.53 2.97
CA ASN A 34 -2.60 -7.46 3.99
C ASN A 34 -2.61 -8.90 3.43
N ARG A 35 -2.05 -9.86 4.16
CA ARG A 35 -1.90 -11.26 3.71
C ARG A 35 -2.97 -12.20 4.25
N SER A 36 -3.99 -11.68 4.92
CA SER A 36 -5.07 -12.50 5.48
C SER A 36 -5.93 -13.11 4.36
N ALA A 37 -6.36 -14.35 4.56
CA ALA A 37 -7.12 -15.09 3.55
C ALA A 37 -8.59 -14.66 3.43
N ASN A 38 -9.17 -14.18 4.53
CA ASN A 38 -10.58 -13.78 4.60
C ASN A 38 -10.67 -12.27 4.88
N LEU A 39 -10.22 -11.48 3.92
CA LEU A 39 -10.17 -10.03 4.07
C LEU A 39 -11.41 -9.37 3.46
N ALA A 40 -12.12 -8.56 4.25
CA ALA A 40 -13.19 -7.71 3.76
C ALA A 40 -12.65 -6.35 3.31
N ALA A 41 -13.38 -5.69 2.40
CA ALA A 41 -13.07 -4.32 2.02
C ALA A 41 -13.22 -3.38 3.23
N PRO A 42 -12.21 -2.56 3.57
CA PRO A 42 -12.33 -1.59 4.64
C PRO A 42 -13.38 -0.52 4.29
N SER A 43 -14.31 -0.25 5.20
CA SER A 43 -15.26 0.85 5.09
C SER A 43 -14.67 2.18 5.58
N ASP A 44 -13.67 2.10 6.46
CA ASP A 44 -12.89 3.22 6.97
C ASP A 44 -11.46 3.10 6.44
N LEU A 45 -11.01 4.14 5.75
CA LEU A 45 -9.68 4.22 5.13
C LEU A 45 -8.73 5.13 5.89
N THR A 46 -9.00 5.46 7.17
CA THR A 46 -8.03 6.13 8.04
C THR A 46 -6.87 5.20 8.40
N ASP A 47 -5.69 5.76 8.69
CA ASP A 47 -4.51 4.96 9.02
C ASP A 47 -4.76 4.04 10.21
N GLN A 48 -5.40 4.58 11.26
CA GLN A 48 -5.71 3.82 12.47
C GLN A 48 -6.64 2.64 12.18
N ALA A 49 -7.68 2.82 11.35
CA ALA A 49 -8.60 1.74 10.99
C ALA A 49 -7.90 0.66 10.14
N LEU A 50 -7.05 1.08 9.20
CA LEU A 50 -6.26 0.16 8.37
C LEU A 50 -5.30 -0.67 9.23
N ILE A 51 -4.54 -0.02 10.13
CA ILE A 51 -3.63 -0.70 11.06
C ILE A 51 -4.40 -1.68 11.97
N ALA A 52 -5.54 -1.26 12.53
CA ALA A 52 -6.37 -2.10 13.38
C ALA A 52 -6.93 -3.33 12.63
N ALA A 53 -7.22 -3.18 11.34
CA ALA A 53 -7.63 -4.27 10.45
C ALA A 53 -6.46 -5.11 9.90
N GLY A 54 -5.22 -4.89 10.40
CA GLY A 54 -4.03 -5.66 10.05
C GLY A 54 -3.38 -5.28 8.73
N TRP A 55 -3.75 -4.15 8.14
CA TRP A 55 -3.06 -3.60 6.98
C TRP A 55 -1.73 -2.97 7.38
N GLN A 56 -0.74 -3.12 6.52
CA GLN A 56 0.61 -2.57 6.71
C GLN A 56 0.93 -1.63 5.55
N GLN A 57 1.28 -0.38 5.86
CA GLN A 57 1.72 0.58 4.85
C GLN A 57 3.10 0.21 4.32
N VAL A 58 3.26 0.23 3.00
CA VAL A 58 4.53 0.04 2.33
C VAL A 58 5.20 1.40 2.21
N VAL A 59 6.25 1.60 2.99
CA VAL A 59 7.14 2.76 2.83
C VAL A 59 8.28 2.33 1.92
N ALA A 60 8.13 2.58 0.63
CA ALA A 60 9.21 2.35 -0.32
C ALA A 60 10.22 3.51 -0.21
N GLN A 61 11.34 3.26 0.46
CA GLN A 61 12.47 4.19 0.42
C GLN A 61 13.25 3.90 -0.88
N PHE A 62 13.07 4.76 -1.88
CA PHE A 62 13.91 4.72 -3.07
C PHE A 62 15.25 5.36 -2.71
N ASP A 63 16.29 4.54 -2.51
CA ASP A 63 17.68 5.03 -2.49
C ASP A 63 18.05 5.47 -3.91
N ALA A 64 17.75 6.73 -4.23
CA ALA A 64 18.20 7.37 -5.46
C ALA A 64 19.72 7.58 -5.40
N GLY A 65 20.52 6.56 -5.73
CA GLY A 65 21.93 6.77 -6.00
C GLY A 65 22.87 5.60 -5.72
N VAL A 66 22.76 4.50 -6.46
CA VAL A 66 23.88 3.56 -6.62
C VAL A 66 24.39 3.55 -8.06
N THR A 67 24.75 4.73 -8.56
CA THR A 67 25.65 4.86 -9.73
C THR A 67 26.68 5.96 -9.44
N ARG A 68 27.52 5.73 -8.43
CA ARG A 68 28.84 6.36 -8.40
C ARG A 68 29.86 5.43 -9.03
N GLN A 69 29.99 5.46 -10.35
CA GLN A 69 31.28 5.20 -10.97
C GLN A 69 31.76 6.51 -11.58
N HIS A 70 32.34 7.36 -10.71
CA HIS A 70 33.43 8.22 -11.15
C HIS A 70 34.54 7.29 -11.61
N ARG A 71 34.71 7.12 -12.92
CA ARG A 71 36.00 6.74 -13.47
C ARG A 71 36.49 7.92 -14.30
N HIS A 72 37.72 8.30 -13.97
CA HIS A 72 38.52 9.41 -14.47
C HIS A 72 38.55 9.52 -15.99
#